data_AF-A0A949KVY9-F1
#
_entry.id   AF-A0A949KVY9-F1
#
_cell.length_a   1.000
_cell.length_b   1.000
_cell.length_c   1.000
_cell.angle_alpha   90.00
_cell.angle_beta   90.00
_cell.angle_gamma   90.00
#
_symmetry.space_group_name_H-M   'P 1'
#
loop_
_entity.id
_entity.type
_entity.pdbx_description
1 polymer ?
#
loop_
_entity_poly.entity_id
_entity_poly.type
_entity_poly.pdbx_seq_one_letter_code
_entity_poly.pdbx_strand_id
1 'polypeptide(L)'
;MSKLPDISSVRELRYGRDPYLDAWLLHFMTENNIEPTVNPVENAQQEQLRFMVDVDDDQVFVPCSDEMFENLLHTRLSSALRQEYREKWRLLVHLARINIKDRYTRRKIFALSRHKVRQVLHSPFLIPSRFLKQLMTIFMAMSGVHDPQREEKRLANKRALEFMTSPEMNQCLYACPESTLGCTSIMNLRWELDLLEMARLCRLSLRSEIWEKPDAVRADASFSADICRRWPEFAAIMTRVMGPDSGQKKLKILYLPASSGGIIFDLRFIRVLLRLGHKVILALKEGYCLDSPVIWDVEHDSALQDALGEALFIENSRMSKNELLRVQRENSLLVVSDGTRERLNLWRSSVTFARSWKEADLIIAKDFPHHRRLIKNSHLFTRDIMCLYRDRDGLDQVRFKEKSPRVTKITESQIVAQADSIIAHMRLARGMARQVMFYSAIIGSIPGQTKVALGVVNTFVSHLRSRHANLLIINPAEHFVEGMDGDDLMYMWERVQRSGFIDVWRFQTVADIETSFELMGESVPAEWHGKDSTFSTGCTKEMHIALDMQVKHPEMQIIGPEPKRFFRRMEYGVGKYFDARITDKGRGL
;
A
#
# COMPACT_ATOMS: atom_id res chain seq x y z
N MET A 1 -27.41 25.05 -5.60
CA MET A 1 -26.00 24.74 -5.83
C MET A 1 -25.74 24.88 -7.32
N SER A 2 -24.68 25.59 -7.72
CA SER A 2 -24.21 25.58 -9.11
C SER A 2 -24.08 24.13 -9.58
N LYS A 3 -24.45 23.88 -10.84
CA LYS A 3 -24.41 22.53 -11.40
C LYS A 3 -22.95 22.10 -11.45
N LEU A 4 -22.56 21.12 -10.63
CA LEU A 4 -21.24 20.50 -10.72
C LEU A 4 -21.01 20.02 -12.17
N PRO A 5 -19.75 20.03 -12.65
CA PRO A 5 -19.44 19.48 -13.97
C PRO A 5 -19.93 18.04 -14.08
N ASP A 6 -20.31 17.65 -15.30
CA ASP A 6 -20.78 16.30 -15.58
C ASP A 6 -19.58 15.35 -15.53
N ILE A 7 -19.46 14.62 -14.42
CA ILE A 7 -18.35 13.71 -14.12
C ILE A 7 -18.91 12.30 -14.09
N SER A 8 -18.42 11.46 -15.00
CA SER A 8 -18.92 10.10 -15.15
C SER A 8 -18.12 9.08 -14.33
N SER A 9 -16.94 9.47 -13.85
CA SER A 9 -15.92 8.54 -13.37
C SER A 9 -15.01 9.16 -12.33
N VAL A 10 -14.57 8.39 -11.30
CA VAL A 10 -13.69 8.96 -10.27
C VAL A 10 -12.33 9.39 -10.82
N ARG A 11 -11.88 8.82 -11.94
CA ARG A 11 -10.61 9.17 -12.59
C ARG A 11 -10.61 10.59 -13.17
N GLU A 12 -11.77 11.18 -13.43
CA GLU A 12 -11.86 12.52 -14.01
C GLU A 12 -11.64 13.63 -12.97
N LEU A 13 -11.64 13.28 -11.68
CA LEU A 13 -11.55 14.24 -10.57
C LEU A 13 -10.16 14.87 -10.47
N ARG A 14 -10.12 16.18 -10.65
CA ARG A 14 -8.90 16.99 -10.57
C ARG A 14 -9.16 18.32 -9.88
N TYR A 15 -8.21 18.74 -9.07
CA TYR A 15 -8.16 20.07 -8.45
C TYR A 15 -7.79 21.15 -9.47
N GLY A 16 -8.14 22.41 -9.18
CA GLY A 16 -7.70 23.59 -9.92
C GLY A 16 -8.43 23.84 -11.25
N ARG A 17 -9.49 23.06 -11.55
CA ARG A 17 -10.29 23.23 -12.77
C ARG A 17 -11.56 24.04 -12.54
N ASP A 18 -12.24 23.81 -11.42
CA ASP A 18 -13.49 24.49 -11.06
C ASP A 18 -13.52 24.73 -9.53
N PRO A 19 -13.57 25.99 -9.06
CA PRO A 19 -13.61 26.32 -7.64
C PRO A 19 -14.76 25.64 -6.86
N TYR A 20 -15.91 25.40 -7.48
CA TYR A 20 -17.04 24.73 -6.82
C TYR A 20 -16.81 23.22 -6.70
N LEU A 21 -16.20 22.60 -7.72
CA LEU A 21 -15.79 21.20 -7.64
C LEU A 21 -14.70 21.02 -6.59
N ASP A 22 -13.70 21.91 -6.56
CA ASP A 22 -12.61 21.87 -5.57
C ASP A 22 -13.16 21.99 -4.15
N ALA A 23 -14.07 22.94 -3.89
CA ALA A 23 -14.72 23.08 -2.59
C ALA A 23 -15.53 21.83 -2.22
N TRP A 24 -16.24 21.23 -3.18
CA TRP A 24 -16.98 19.99 -2.97
C TRP A 24 -16.05 18.82 -2.66
N LEU A 25 -14.94 18.66 -3.39
CA LEU A 25 -13.94 17.62 -3.20
C LEU A 25 -13.27 17.75 -1.83
N LEU A 26 -12.83 18.94 -1.45
CA LEU A 26 -12.23 19.20 -0.13
C LEU A 26 -13.21 18.87 1.00
N HIS A 27 -14.47 19.27 0.86
CA HIS A 27 -15.51 18.92 1.82
C HIS A 27 -15.73 17.40 1.89
N PHE A 28 -15.84 16.73 0.74
CA PHE A 28 -15.99 15.29 0.64
C PHE A 28 -14.83 14.53 1.29
N MET A 29 -13.59 14.91 1.00
CA MET A 29 -12.38 14.30 1.55
C MET A 29 -12.28 14.51 3.06
N THR A 30 -12.67 15.69 3.55
CA THR A 30 -12.69 16.03 4.98
C THR A 30 -13.76 15.24 5.73
N GLU A 31 -14.99 15.18 5.25
CA GLU A 31 -16.09 14.42 5.88
C GLU A 31 -15.79 12.92 5.91
N ASN A 32 -15.12 12.41 4.89
CA ASN A 32 -14.65 11.03 4.84
C ASN A 32 -13.37 10.80 5.66
N ASN A 33 -12.76 11.84 6.24
CA ASN A 33 -11.48 11.78 6.97
C ASN A 33 -10.41 11.03 6.16
N ILE A 34 -10.23 11.43 4.91
CA ILE A 34 -9.22 10.92 3.97
C ILE A 34 -8.37 12.04 3.38
N GLU A 35 -8.58 13.30 3.82
CA GLU A 35 -7.76 14.44 3.44
C GLU A 35 -6.39 14.39 4.14
N PRO A 36 -5.26 14.27 3.40
CA PRO A 36 -3.93 14.12 4.00
C PRO A 36 -3.50 15.31 4.86
N THR A 37 -3.92 16.52 4.53
CA THR A 37 -3.54 17.74 5.26
C THR A 37 -4.22 17.85 6.62
N VAL A 38 -5.44 17.32 6.77
CA VAL A 38 -6.22 17.35 8.02
C VAL A 38 -5.70 16.34 9.04
N ASN A 39 -5.31 15.14 8.59
CA ASN A 39 -4.85 14.08 9.48
C ASN A 39 -3.62 13.34 8.90
N PRO A 40 -2.44 13.99 8.87
CA PRO A 40 -1.24 13.49 8.20
C PRO A 40 -0.55 12.31 8.91
N VAL A 41 -1.01 11.95 10.12
CA VAL A 41 -0.51 10.78 10.85
C VAL A 41 -1.24 9.51 10.42
N GLU A 42 -2.53 9.62 10.13
CA GLU A 42 -3.37 8.48 9.77
C GLU A 42 -3.64 8.37 8.27
N ASN A 43 -3.53 9.48 7.53
CA ASN A 43 -3.74 9.52 6.09
C ASN A 43 -2.38 9.55 5.36
N ALA A 44 -2.25 8.67 4.37
CA ALA A 44 -1.15 8.62 3.43
C ALA A 44 -1.02 9.96 2.70
N GLN A 45 0.22 10.38 2.47
CA GLN A 45 0.49 11.51 1.58
C GLN A 45 0.34 11.07 0.12
N GLN A 46 0.27 12.04 -0.79
CA GLN A 46 0.06 11.76 -2.22
C GLN A 46 1.16 10.87 -2.79
N GLU A 47 2.40 11.02 -2.32
CA GLU A 47 3.56 10.21 -2.73
C GLU A 47 3.45 8.77 -2.24
N GLN A 48 2.99 8.56 -1.00
CA GLN A 48 2.72 7.23 -0.51
C GLN A 48 1.57 6.59 -1.29
N LEU A 49 0.53 7.35 -1.64
CA LEU A 49 -0.57 6.85 -2.47
C LEU A 49 -0.09 6.42 -3.87
N ARG A 50 0.86 7.16 -4.45
CA ARG A 50 1.50 6.85 -5.75
C ARG A 50 2.27 5.55 -5.78
N PHE A 51 2.59 4.96 -4.63
CA PHE A 51 3.11 3.58 -4.59
C PHE A 51 2.06 2.57 -5.08
N MET A 52 0.77 2.90 -4.96
CA MET A 52 -0.34 1.99 -5.17
C MET A 52 -1.23 2.39 -6.35
N VAL A 53 -1.48 3.68 -6.55
CA VAL A 53 -2.40 4.21 -7.56
C VAL A 53 -1.65 5.10 -8.55
N ASP A 54 -1.93 4.96 -9.83
CA ASP A 54 -1.43 5.89 -10.86
C ASP A 54 -2.29 7.17 -10.85
N VAL A 55 -1.79 8.20 -10.17
CA VAL A 55 -2.45 9.51 -10.01
C VAL A 55 -1.51 10.66 -10.35
N ASP A 56 -2.01 11.62 -11.13
CA ASP A 56 -1.29 12.86 -11.47
C ASP A 56 -1.23 13.82 -10.26
N ASP A 57 -0.51 14.96 -10.37
CA ASP A 57 -0.34 15.93 -9.27
C ASP A 57 -1.66 16.59 -8.84
N ASP A 58 -2.56 16.85 -9.78
CA ASP A 58 -3.85 17.48 -9.54
C ASP A 58 -4.99 16.47 -9.31
N GLN A 59 -4.75 15.16 -9.48
CA GLN A 59 -5.80 14.15 -9.54
C GLN A 59 -6.17 13.59 -8.15
N VAL A 60 -7.47 13.39 -7.93
CA VAL A 60 -8.00 12.93 -6.64
C VAL A 60 -8.42 11.47 -6.68
N PHE A 61 -7.82 10.65 -5.81
CA PHE A 61 -8.26 9.27 -5.62
C PHE A 61 -9.41 9.16 -4.62
N VAL A 62 -10.51 8.54 -5.03
CA VAL A 62 -11.65 8.22 -4.16
C VAL A 62 -11.73 6.70 -3.93
N PRO A 63 -11.73 6.20 -2.68
CA PRO A 63 -11.67 4.77 -2.36
C PRO A 63 -13.05 4.06 -2.47
N CYS A 64 -13.76 4.24 -3.58
CA CYS A 64 -15.02 3.55 -3.90
C CYS A 64 -15.13 3.24 -5.41
N SER A 65 -16.20 2.53 -5.81
CA SER A 65 -16.48 2.28 -7.24
C SER A 65 -17.05 3.52 -7.92
N ASP A 66 -16.91 3.63 -9.24
CA ASP A 66 -17.51 4.73 -10.03
C ASP A 66 -19.02 4.86 -9.76
N GLU A 67 -19.74 3.74 -9.80
CA GLU A 67 -21.17 3.65 -9.46
C GLU A 67 -21.49 4.19 -8.05
N MET A 68 -20.61 3.97 -7.07
CA MET A 68 -20.84 4.48 -5.70
C MET A 68 -20.53 5.96 -5.63
N PHE A 69 -19.50 6.42 -6.35
CA PHE A 69 -19.18 7.83 -6.44
C PHE A 69 -20.30 8.65 -7.09
N GLU A 70 -20.86 8.18 -8.20
CA GLU A 70 -22.00 8.82 -8.86
C GLU A 70 -23.19 9.01 -7.90
N ASN A 71 -23.50 7.98 -7.10
CA ASN A 71 -24.52 8.05 -6.05
C ASN A 71 -24.23 9.11 -4.97
N LEU A 72 -22.95 9.38 -4.67
CA LEU A 72 -22.51 10.37 -3.67
C LEU A 72 -22.43 11.78 -4.27
N LEU A 73 -22.00 11.91 -5.52
CA LEU A 73 -21.80 13.19 -6.22
C LEU A 73 -23.09 13.99 -6.32
N HIS A 74 -24.19 13.34 -6.67
CA HIS A 74 -25.48 14.02 -6.82
C HIS A 74 -26.11 14.45 -5.50
N THR A 75 -25.53 14.09 -4.35
CA THR A 75 -26.05 14.37 -2.99
C THR A 75 -27.52 13.96 -2.78
N ARG A 76 -28.04 13.09 -3.67
CA ARG A 76 -29.39 12.53 -3.61
C ARG A 76 -29.30 11.14 -3.01
N LEU A 77 -30.11 10.89 -1.99
CA LEU A 77 -30.18 9.58 -1.37
C LEU A 77 -30.89 8.58 -2.30
N SER A 78 -30.11 7.95 -3.19
CA SER A 78 -30.61 6.89 -4.07
C SER A 78 -31.08 5.68 -3.26
N SER A 79 -31.93 4.84 -3.86
CA SER A 79 -32.40 3.60 -3.23
C SER A 79 -31.24 2.67 -2.88
N ALA A 80 -30.25 2.56 -3.77
CA ALA A 80 -29.04 1.78 -3.59
C ALA A 80 -28.19 2.30 -2.42
N LEU A 81 -27.94 3.61 -2.35
CA LEU A 81 -27.15 4.21 -1.27
C LEU A 81 -27.85 4.09 0.08
N ARG A 82 -29.17 4.29 0.10
CA ARG A 82 -29.99 4.09 1.30
C ARG A 82 -29.93 2.65 1.81
N GLN A 83 -29.93 1.67 0.91
CA GLN A 83 -29.79 0.27 1.27
C GLN A 83 -28.43 0.00 1.92
N GLU A 84 -27.34 0.49 1.35
CA GLU A 84 -26.00 0.33 1.92
C GLU A 84 -25.89 0.89 3.34
N TYR A 85 -26.38 2.11 3.58
CA TYR A 85 -26.38 2.68 4.94
C TYR A 85 -27.26 1.88 5.92
N ARG A 86 -28.42 1.39 5.47
CA ARG A 86 -29.31 0.55 6.27
C ARG A 86 -28.64 -0.76 6.64
N GLU A 87 -27.89 -1.38 5.74
CA GLU A 87 -27.12 -2.60 6.03
C GLU A 87 -26.04 -2.34 7.08
N LYS A 88 -25.28 -1.24 6.98
CA LYS A 88 -24.25 -0.92 7.99
C LYS A 88 -24.86 -0.64 9.37
N TRP A 89 -26.02 0.01 9.40
CA TRP A 89 -26.79 0.20 10.64
C TRP A 89 -27.25 -1.14 11.24
N ARG A 90 -27.78 -2.06 10.42
CA ARG A 90 -28.21 -3.39 10.87
C ARG A 90 -27.06 -4.18 11.48
N LEU A 91 -25.87 -4.12 10.88
CA LEU A 91 -24.66 -4.74 11.42
C LEU A 91 -24.34 -4.23 12.84
N LEU A 92 -24.29 -2.91 13.03
CA LEU A 92 -24.08 -2.33 14.37
C LEU A 92 -25.13 -2.81 15.38
N VAL A 93 -26.40 -2.80 14.98
CA VAL A 93 -27.52 -3.22 15.86
C VAL A 93 -27.36 -4.67 16.28
N HIS A 94 -26.98 -5.54 15.35
CA HIS A 94 -26.72 -6.95 15.63
C HIS A 94 -25.56 -7.12 16.62
N LEU A 95 -24.40 -6.51 16.33
CA LEU A 95 -23.22 -6.59 17.19
C LEU A 95 -23.48 -6.07 18.61
N ALA A 96 -24.17 -4.93 18.75
CA ALA A 96 -24.53 -4.35 20.04
C ALA A 96 -25.53 -5.18 20.85
N ARG A 97 -26.40 -5.96 20.19
CA ARG A 97 -27.32 -6.85 20.89
C ARG A 97 -26.63 -8.08 21.44
N ILE A 98 -25.67 -8.64 20.69
CA ILE A 98 -24.92 -9.83 21.06
C ILE A 98 -23.89 -9.51 22.15
N ASN A 99 -23.08 -8.47 21.94
CA ASN A 99 -21.87 -8.25 22.74
C ASN A 99 -22.09 -7.40 24.01
N ILE A 100 -23.17 -6.63 24.10
CA ILE A 100 -23.35 -5.67 25.20
C ILE A 100 -24.56 -6.05 26.03
N LYS A 101 -24.35 -6.64 27.22
CA LYS A 101 -25.43 -7.01 28.13
C LYS A 101 -26.08 -5.80 28.82
N ASP A 102 -25.29 -4.77 29.14
CA ASP A 102 -25.80 -3.57 29.80
C ASP A 102 -26.74 -2.75 28.90
N ARG A 103 -27.97 -2.54 29.40
CA ARG A 103 -29.03 -1.82 28.69
C ARG A 103 -28.69 -0.34 28.53
N TYR A 104 -28.02 0.28 29.50
CA TYR A 104 -27.69 1.71 29.45
C TYR A 104 -26.67 1.99 28.36
N THR A 105 -25.54 1.29 28.37
CA THR A 105 -24.47 1.39 27.36
C THR A 105 -25.01 1.11 25.96
N ARG A 106 -25.83 0.06 25.81
CA ARG A 106 -26.46 -0.27 24.53
C ARG A 106 -27.36 0.87 24.01
N ARG A 107 -28.19 1.46 24.89
CA ARG A 107 -29.03 2.63 24.54
C ARG A 107 -28.19 3.84 24.17
N LYS A 108 -27.10 4.11 24.90
CA LYS A 108 -26.17 5.20 24.62
C LYS A 108 -25.52 5.05 23.24
N ILE A 109 -25.02 3.86 22.89
CA ILE A 109 -24.45 3.57 21.57
C ILE A 109 -25.48 3.79 20.47
N PHE A 110 -26.72 3.31 20.65
CA PHE A 110 -27.77 3.51 19.65
C PHE A 110 -28.18 4.97 19.50
N ALA A 111 -28.25 5.73 20.60
CA ALA A 111 -28.55 7.16 20.55
C ALA A 111 -27.47 7.92 19.77
N LEU A 112 -26.20 7.76 20.14
CA LEU A 112 -25.06 8.39 19.45
C LEU A 112 -25.00 8.02 17.97
N SER A 113 -25.12 6.74 17.66
CA SER A 113 -25.06 6.24 16.29
C SER A 113 -26.27 6.71 15.46
N ARG A 114 -27.44 6.93 16.07
CA ARG A 114 -28.62 7.47 15.39
C ARG A 114 -28.43 8.93 14.98
N HIS A 115 -27.70 9.73 15.75
CA HIS A 115 -27.31 11.08 15.31
C HIS A 115 -26.49 11.02 14.02
N LYS A 116 -25.52 10.10 13.94
CA LYS A 116 -24.73 9.88 12.72
C LYS A 116 -25.56 9.37 11.53
N VAL A 117 -26.48 8.44 11.76
CA VAL A 117 -27.42 7.99 10.72
C VAL A 117 -28.24 9.17 10.17
N ARG A 118 -28.79 10.02 11.05
CA ARG A 118 -29.57 11.20 10.62
C ARG A 118 -28.73 12.16 9.79
N GLN A 119 -27.48 12.42 10.20
CA GLN A 119 -26.54 13.26 9.46
C GLN A 119 -26.33 12.74 8.04
N VAL A 120 -25.99 11.45 7.89
CA VAL A 120 -25.69 10.83 6.59
C VAL A 120 -26.92 10.72 5.69
N LEU A 121 -28.12 10.53 6.25
CA LEU A 121 -29.36 10.51 5.46
C LEU A 121 -29.79 11.89 4.99
N HIS A 122 -29.46 12.95 5.74
CA HIS A 122 -29.73 14.33 5.35
C HIS A 122 -28.71 14.84 4.31
N SER A 123 -27.44 14.47 4.47
CA SER A 123 -26.33 14.91 3.61
C SER A 123 -25.45 13.71 3.25
N PRO A 124 -25.73 13.01 2.13
CA PRO A 124 -25.08 11.74 1.80
C PRO A 124 -23.70 11.95 1.13
N PHE A 125 -22.73 12.41 1.91
CA PHE A 125 -21.33 12.57 1.47
C PHE A 125 -20.43 11.40 1.90
N LEU A 126 -20.86 10.63 2.89
CA LEU A 126 -20.02 9.64 3.55
C LEU A 126 -20.01 8.32 2.79
N ILE A 127 -18.84 7.85 2.38
CA ILE A 127 -18.68 6.54 1.75
C ILE A 127 -19.20 5.46 2.73
N PRO A 128 -20.05 4.51 2.32
CA PRO A 128 -20.64 3.53 3.24
C PRO A 128 -19.65 2.75 4.11
N SER A 129 -18.43 2.46 3.64
CA SER A 129 -17.40 1.84 4.48
C SER A 129 -16.85 2.78 5.55
N ARG A 130 -16.73 4.08 5.25
CA ARG A 130 -16.34 5.10 6.23
C ARG A 130 -17.43 5.31 7.26
N PHE A 131 -18.69 5.26 6.84
CA PHE A 131 -19.83 5.24 7.75
C PHE A 131 -19.78 4.06 8.72
N LEU A 132 -19.57 2.84 8.19
CA LEU A 132 -19.39 1.66 9.03
C LEU A 132 -18.22 1.84 10.00
N LYS A 133 -17.08 2.37 9.54
CA LYS A 133 -15.92 2.64 10.40
C LYS A 133 -16.27 3.58 11.55
N GLN A 134 -16.99 4.67 11.30
CA GLN A 134 -17.45 5.58 12.36
C GLN A 134 -18.36 4.88 13.36
N LEU A 135 -19.32 4.07 12.88
CA LEU A 135 -20.22 3.29 13.75
C LEU A 135 -19.44 2.29 14.63
N MET A 136 -18.46 1.58 14.05
CA MET A 136 -17.63 0.63 14.80
C MET A 136 -16.72 1.35 15.81
N THR A 137 -16.20 2.53 15.47
CA THR A 137 -15.43 3.34 16.42
C THR A 137 -16.28 3.76 17.62
N ILE A 138 -17.53 4.21 17.40
CA ILE A 138 -18.46 4.53 18.49
C ILE A 138 -18.74 3.27 19.33
N PHE A 139 -19.01 2.15 18.68
CA PHE A 139 -19.27 0.88 19.36
C PHE A 139 -18.10 0.50 20.28
N MET A 140 -16.87 0.46 19.75
CA MET A 140 -15.69 0.03 20.51
C MET A 140 -15.37 1.00 21.65
N ALA A 141 -15.38 2.31 21.37
CA ALA A 141 -15.06 3.34 22.37
C ALA A 141 -16.04 3.33 23.55
N MET A 142 -17.31 3.01 23.29
CA MET A 142 -18.35 3.02 24.32
C MET A 142 -18.51 1.70 25.06
N SER A 143 -18.15 0.57 24.43
CA SER A 143 -18.31 -0.77 25.01
C SER A 143 -17.05 -1.30 25.68
N GLY A 144 -15.87 -0.80 25.30
CA GLY A 144 -14.58 -1.39 25.69
C GLY A 144 -14.27 -2.71 24.99
N VAL A 145 -15.14 -3.21 24.12
CA VAL A 145 -14.93 -4.46 23.36
C VAL A 145 -14.09 -4.15 22.13
N HIS A 146 -12.85 -4.65 22.11
CA HIS A 146 -11.90 -4.42 21.02
C HIS A 146 -12.14 -5.29 19.78
N ASP A 147 -12.58 -6.54 19.96
CA ASP A 147 -12.92 -7.46 18.88
C ASP A 147 -14.23 -8.20 19.22
N PRO A 148 -15.38 -7.71 18.70
CA PRO A 148 -16.70 -8.27 18.99
C PRO A 148 -17.01 -9.59 18.31
N GLN A 149 -16.13 -10.08 17.41
CA GLN A 149 -16.35 -11.32 16.65
C GLN A 149 -15.17 -12.28 16.77
N ARG A 150 -14.33 -12.13 17.80
CA ARG A 150 -13.12 -12.94 18.00
C ARG A 150 -13.45 -14.43 18.02
N GLU A 151 -14.46 -14.82 18.79
CA GLU A 151 -14.85 -16.21 18.98
C GLU A 151 -15.44 -16.81 17.69
N GLU A 152 -16.24 -16.03 16.95
CA GLU A 152 -16.79 -16.41 15.66
C GLU A 152 -15.69 -16.61 14.62
N LYS A 153 -14.69 -15.71 14.56
CA LYS A 153 -13.52 -15.85 13.68
C LYS A 153 -12.72 -17.11 14.01
N ARG A 154 -12.44 -17.36 15.29
CA ARG A 154 -11.71 -18.56 15.75
C ARG A 154 -12.47 -19.83 15.41
N LEU A 155 -13.79 -19.85 15.63
CA LEU A 155 -14.63 -20.98 15.28
C LEU A 155 -14.65 -21.20 13.76
N ALA A 156 -14.69 -20.14 12.96
CA ALA A 156 -14.66 -20.24 11.51
C ALA A 156 -13.34 -20.85 11.01
N ASN A 157 -12.20 -20.37 11.52
CA ASN A 157 -10.88 -20.92 11.22
C ASN A 157 -10.76 -22.39 11.64
N LYS A 158 -11.22 -22.72 12.85
CA LYS A 158 -11.26 -24.11 13.34
C LYS A 158 -12.06 -25.02 12.42
N ARG A 159 -13.28 -24.64 12.04
CA ARG A 159 -14.14 -25.44 11.15
C ARG A 159 -13.55 -25.58 9.75
N ALA A 160 -12.93 -24.52 9.23
CA ALA A 160 -12.21 -24.60 7.96
C ALA A 160 -11.03 -25.58 8.04
N LEU A 161 -10.26 -25.57 9.14
CA LEU A 161 -9.17 -26.52 9.36
C LEU A 161 -9.67 -27.96 9.53
N GLU A 162 -10.80 -28.17 10.22
CA GLU A 162 -11.45 -29.50 10.31
C GLU A 162 -11.92 -29.99 8.93
N PHE A 163 -12.42 -29.09 8.07
CA PHE A 163 -12.74 -29.44 6.68
C PHE A 163 -11.48 -29.82 5.90
N MET A 164 -10.35 -29.11 6.08
CA MET A 164 -9.09 -29.40 5.39
C MET A 164 -8.57 -30.84 5.61
N THR A 165 -8.96 -31.49 6.71
CA THR A 165 -8.59 -32.88 7.03
C THR A 165 -9.69 -33.89 6.74
N SER A 166 -10.82 -33.44 6.18
CA SER A 166 -12.00 -34.28 5.96
C SER A 166 -11.94 -35.09 4.65
N PRO A 167 -12.73 -36.17 4.53
CA PRO A 167 -12.87 -36.92 3.29
C PRO A 167 -13.40 -36.07 2.13
N GLU A 168 -14.31 -35.13 2.41
CA GLU A 168 -14.89 -34.22 1.40
C GLU A 168 -13.81 -33.34 0.78
N MET A 169 -12.84 -32.87 1.58
CA MET A 169 -11.69 -32.13 1.06
C MET A 169 -10.85 -32.97 0.11
N ASN A 170 -10.61 -34.24 0.42
CA ASN A 170 -9.89 -35.14 -0.48
C ASN A 170 -10.65 -35.34 -1.80
N GLN A 171 -11.97 -35.51 -1.74
CA GLN A 171 -12.83 -35.60 -2.93
C GLN A 171 -12.80 -34.31 -3.76
N CYS A 172 -12.73 -33.14 -3.13
CA CYS A 172 -12.68 -31.87 -3.85
C CYS A 172 -11.30 -31.59 -4.45
N LEU A 173 -10.24 -31.66 -3.64
CA LEU A 173 -8.91 -31.20 -4.03
C LEU A 173 -8.16 -32.22 -4.89
N TYR A 174 -8.24 -33.51 -4.55
CA TYR A 174 -7.43 -34.56 -5.16
C TYR A 174 -8.20 -35.43 -6.16
N ALA A 175 -9.45 -35.10 -6.50
CA ALA A 175 -10.16 -35.79 -7.57
C ALA A 175 -9.42 -35.68 -8.91
N CYS A 176 -9.19 -36.83 -9.56
CA CYS A 176 -8.64 -36.86 -10.90
C CYS A 176 -9.60 -36.16 -11.88
N PRO A 177 -9.09 -35.37 -12.84
CA PRO A 177 -9.92 -34.82 -13.91
C PRO A 177 -10.51 -35.94 -14.78
N GLU A 178 -11.78 -35.84 -15.16
CA GLU A 178 -12.50 -36.85 -15.95
C GLU A 178 -11.94 -37.01 -17.37
N SER A 179 -11.33 -35.96 -17.91
CA SER A 179 -10.69 -35.97 -19.23
C SER A 179 -9.18 -36.14 -19.12
N THR A 180 -8.58 -36.94 -20.00
CA THR A 180 -7.12 -36.95 -20.19
C THR A 180 -6.63 -35.53 -20.47
N LEU A 181 -5.81 -35.00 -19.55
CA LEU A 181 -5.08 -33.76 -19.76
C LEU A 181 -4.19 -33.92 -21.01
N GLY A 182 -4.31 -33.00 -21.96
CA GLY A 182 -3.58 -33.08 -23.22
C GLY A 182 -2.09 -32.88 -22.98
N CYS A 183 -1.31 -33.97 -22.99
CA CYS A 183 0.11 -33.89 -22.68
C CYS A 183 0.93 -33.58 -23.94
N THR A 184 1.37 -32.32 -24.07
CA THR A 184 2.42 -31.93 -25.03
C THR A 184 3.82 -32.03 -24.42
N SER A 185 3.93 -31.83 -23.10
CA SER A 185 5.17 -32.01 -22.33
C SER A 185 4.88 -32.30 -20.85
N ILE A 186 5.83 -32.93 -20.14
CA ILE A 186 5.74 -33.17 -18.69
C ILE A 186 5.61 -31.86 -17.91
N MET A 187 6.28 -30.80 -18.37
CA MET A 187 6.21 -29.48 -17.75
C MET A 187 4.81 -28.88 -17.84
N ASN A 188 4.17 -29.00 -19.01
CA ASN A 188 2.80 -28.52 -19.23
C ASN A 188 1.79 -29.32 -18.39
N LEU A 189 1.97 -30.63 -18.30
CA LEU A 189 1.11 -31.47 -17.44
C LEU A 189 1.21 -31.07 -15.97
N ARG A 190 2.42 -30.81 -15.45
CA ARG A 190 2.61 -30.32 -14.07
C ARG A 190 1.90 -28.99 -13.83
N TRP A 191 2.07 -28.05 -14.77
CA TRP A 191 1.40 -26.76 -14.71
C TRP A 191 -0.13 -26.88 -14.71
N GLU A 192 -0.71 -27.74 -15.55
CA GLU A 192 -2.16 -27.97 -15.56
C GLU A 192 -2.66 -28.54 -14.22
N LEU A 193 -1.89 -29.44 -13.59
CA LEU A 193 -2.22 -29.96 -12.26
C LEU A 193 -2.12 -28.89 -11.17
N ASP A 194 -1.05 -28.07 -11.19
CA ASP A 194 -0.90 -26.94 -10.26
C ASP A 194 -2.05 -25.93 -10.42
N LEU A 195 -2.47 -25.63 -11.66
CA LEU A 195 -3.62 -24.79 -11.96
C LEU A 195 -4.93 -25.34 -11.41
N LEU A 196 -5.17 -26.65 -11.56
CA LEU A 196 -6.36 -27.30 -11.02
C LEU A 196 -6.38 -27.25 -9.50
N GLU A 197 -5.24 -27.54 -8.84
CA GLU A 197 -5.10 -27.43 -7.39
C GLU A 197 -5.42 -26.00 -6.92
N MET A 198 -4.79 -25.01 -7.55
CA MET A 198 -4.99 -23.59 -7.26
C MET A 198 -6.45 -23.15 -7.46
N ALA A 199 -7.09 -23.52 -8.57
CA ALA A 199 -8.47 -23.15 -8.86
C ALA A 199 -9.44 -23.71 -7.80
N ARG A 200 -9.25 -24.98 -7.42
CA ARG A 200 -10.07 -25.66 -6.39
C ARG A 200 -9.88 -25.01 -5.02
N LEU A 201 -8.65 -24.71 -4.62
CA LEU A 201 -8.36 -24.00 -3.38
C LEU A 201 -9.02 -22.61 -3.36
N CYS A 202 -8.93 -21.85 -4.45
CA CYS A 202 -9.61 -20.56 -4.56
C CYS A 202 -11.12 -20.70 -4.41
N ARG A 203 -11.77 -21.70 -5.02
CA ARG A 203 -13.22 -21.92 -4.87
C ARG A 203 -13.62 -22.31 -3.47
N LEU A 204 -12.91 -23.25 -2.85
CA LEU A 204 -13.14 -23.64 -1.45
C LEU A 204 -13.04 -22.42 -0.52
N SER A 205 -12.04 -21.57 -0.76
CA SER A 205 -11.83 -20.34 0.00
C SER A 205 -12.92 -19.27 -0.20
N LEU A 206 -13.81 -19.43 -1.18
CA LEU A 206 -14.98 -18.57 -1.46
C LEU A 206 -16.30 -19.18 -0.94
N ARG A 207 -16.29 -20.41 -0.42
CA ARG A 207 -17.46 -21.11 0.14
C ARG A 207 -17.57 -20.90 1.64
N SER A 208 -18.22 -19.81 2.07
CA SER A 208 -18.41 -19.57 3.51
C SER A 208 -19.28 -20.61 4.19
N GLU A 209 -20.07 -21.37 3.42
CA GLU A 209 -20.89 -22.48 3.90
C GLU A 209 -20.07 -23.53 4.64
N ILE A 210 -18.78 -23.71 4.29
CA ILE A 210 -17.88 -24.66 4.95
C ILE A 210 -17.76 -24.38 6.45
N TRP A 211 -17.64 -23.11 6.85
CA TRP A 211 -17.44 -22.73 8.25
C TRP A 211 -18.68 -22.13 8.91
N GLU A 212 -19.63 -21.62 8.15
CA GLU A 212 -20.91 -21.14 8.66
C GLU A 212 -21.91 -22.29 8.90
N LYS A 213 -21.95 -23.27 7.99
CA LYS A 213 -22.95 -24.36 7.96
C LYS A 213 -22.29 -25.69 7.52
N PRO A 214 -21.32 -26.22 8.28
CA PRO A 214 -20.55 -27.42 7.88
C PRO A 214 -21.44 -28.65 7.59
N ASP A 215 -22.52 -28.83 8.35
CA ASP A 215 -23.42 -29.97 8.17
C ASP A 215 -24.17 -29.92 6.84
N ALA A 216 -24.49 -28.71 6.34
CA ALA A 216 -25.14 -28.54 5.05
C ALA A 216 -24.19 -28.92 3.89
N VAL A 217 -22.90 -28.60 4.02
CA VAL A 217 -21.88 -28.97 3.03
C VAL A 217 -21.69 -30.50 2.98
N ARG A 218 -21.66 -31.16 4.15
CA ARG A 218 -21.54 -32.63 4.22
C ARG A 218 -22.75 -33.36 3.63
N ALA A 219 -23.94 -32.76 3.70
CA ALA A 219 -25.16 -33.32 3.13
C ALA A 219 -25.32 -33.06 1.62
N ASP A 220 -24.57 -32.09 1.07
CA ASP A 220 -24.69 -31.70 -0.34
C ASP A 220 -23.75 -32.52 -1.23
N ALA A 221 -24.31 -33.55 -1.86
CA ALA A 221 -23.60 -34.39 -2.81
C ALA A 221 -23.08 -33.63 -4.05
N SER A 222 -23.66 -32.47 -4.37
CA SER A 222 -23.26 -31.65 -5.53
C SER A 222 -22.11 -30.70 -5.23
N PHE A 223 -21.76 -30.50 -3.96
CA PHE A 223 -20.72 -29.56 -3.53
C PHE A 223 -19.36 -29.85 -4.17
N SER A 224 -18.91 -31.12 -4.10
CA SER A 224 -17.62 -31.52 -4.68
C SER A 224 -17.59 -31.37 -6.20
N ALA A 225 -18.70 -31.71 -6.87
CA ALA A 225 -18.83 -31.54 -8.31
C ALA A 225 -18.74 -30.06 -8.71
N ASP A 226 -19.38 -29.15 -7.95
CA ASP A 226 -19.30 -27.70 -8.19
C ASP A 226 -17.88 -27.17 -8.03
N ILE A 227 -17.16 -27.58 -6.98
CA ILE A 227 -15.74 -27.22 -6.79
C ILE A 227 -14.88 -27.73 -7.95
N CYS A 228 -15.14 -28.94 -8.43
CA CYS A 228 -14.39 -29.58 -9.52
C CYS A 228 -14.70 -29.06 -10.93
N ARG A 229 -15.73 -28.23 -11.11
CA ARG A 229 -16.05 -27.64 -12.43
C ARG A 229 -14.82 -26.94 -13.01
N ARG A 230 -14.68 -26.91 -14.33
CA ARG A 230 -13.60 -26.12 -14.94
C ARG A 230 -13.78 -24.64 -14.64
N TRP A 231 -12.67 -23.90 -14.56
CA TRP A 231 -12.67 -22.44 -14.42
C TRP A 231 -11.79 -21.81 -15.51
N PRO A 232 -12.28 -21.74 -16.76
CA PRO A 232 -11.46 -21.33 -17.91
C PRO A 232 -10.85 -19.95 -17.74
N GLU A 233 -11.61 -18.99 -17.18
CA GLU A 233 -11.15 -17.62 -16.96
C GLU A 233 -9.98 -17.56 -15.98
N PHE A 234 -10.05 -18.35 -14.90
CA PHE A 234 -8.98 -18.44 -13.91
C PHE A 234 -7.73 -19.07 -14.52
N ALA A 235 -7.90 -20.19 -15.25
CA ALA A 235 -6.80 -20.86 -15.93
C ALA A 235 -6.11 -19.95 -16.95
N ALA A 236 -6.87 -19.20 -17.74
CA ALA A 236 -6.34 -18.25 -18.73
C ALA A 236 -5.54 -17.13 -18.07
N ILE A 237 -6.09 -16.50 -17.01
CA ILE A 237 -5.42 -15.42 -16.29
C ILE A 237 -4.14 -15.93 -15.62
N MET A 238 -4.19 -17.05 -14.91
CA MET A 238 -3.02 -17.60 -14.21
C MET A 238 -1.94 -18.04 -15.19
N THR A 239 -2.30 -18.65 -16.32
CA THR A 239 -1.33 -19.02 -17.38
C THR A 239 -0.68 -17.79 -17.99
N ARG A 240 -1.44 -16.73 -18.22
CA ARG A 240 -0.89 -15.46 -18.71
C ARG A 240 0.09 -14.83 -17.72
N VAL A 241 -0.20 -14.90 -16.43
CA VAL A 241 0.57 -14.20 -15.38
C VAL A 241 1.81 -14.97 -14.93
N MET A 242 1.73 -16.30 -14.81
CA MET A 242 2.80 -17.14 -14.24
C MET A 242 2.93 -18.52 -14.88
N GLY A 243 2.40 -18.70 -16.11
CA GLY A 243 2.51 -19.96 -16.84
C GLY A 243 3.94 -20.28 -17.32
N PRO A 244 4.17 -21.49 -17.86
CA PRO A 244 5.51 -21.95 -18.25
C PRO A 244 6.19 -21.05 -19.29
N ASP A 245 5.40 -20.49 -20.22
CA ASP A 245 5.87 -19.62 -21.29
C ASP A 245 6.15 -18.18 -20.82
N SER A 246 5.80 -17.83 -19.57
CA SER A 246 6.02 -16.49 -19.01
C SER A 246 7.48 -16.23 -18.60
N GLY A 247 8.42 -17.07 -19.03
CA GLY A 247 9.85 -16.92 -18.75
C GLY A 247 10.26 -17.21 -17.30
N GLN A 248 9.48 -18.00 -16.55
CA GLN A 248 9.76 -18.41 -15.15
C GLN A 248 10.15 -17.26 -14.20
N LYS A 249 9.50 -16.10 -14.31
CA LYS A 249 9.78 -15.00 -13.39
C LYS A 249 9.19 -15.31 -12.01
N LYS A 250 10.05 -15.44 -11.00
CA LYS A 250 9.64 -15.54 -9.59
C LYS A 250 8.96 -14.24 -9.16
N LEU A 251 7.63 -14.24 -9.14
CA LEU A 251 6.82 -13.11 -8.71
C LEU A 251 6.91 -12.87 -7.19
N LYS A 252 6.88 -11.59 -6.82
CA LYS A 252 6.49 -11.12 -5.48
C LYS A 252 4.98 -10.83 -5.48
N ILE A 253 4.22 -11.47 -4.60
CA ILE A 253 2.75 -11.40 -4.60
C ILE A 253 2.28 -10.78 -3.29
N LEU A 254 1.50 -9.70 -3.36
CA LEU A 254 0.75 -9.18 -2.20
C LEU A 254 -0.62 -9.84 -2.17
N TYR A 255 -0.92 -10.56 -1.08
CA TYR A 255 -2.17 -11.28 -0.89
C TYR A 255 -3.07 -10.56 0.11
N LEU A 256 -4.28 -10.19 -0.33
CA LEU A 256 -5.32 -9.55 0.49
C LEU A 256 -6.44 -10.58 0.74
N PRO A 257 -6.47 -11.24 1.91
CA PRO A 257 -7.50 -12.22 2.23
C PRO A 257 -8.85 -11.53 2.48
N ALA A 258 -9.92 -12.32 2.39
CA ALA A 258 -11.29 -11.86 2.57
C ALA A 258 -11.74 -11.90 4.04
N SER A 259 -11.78 -13.11 4.59
CA SER A 259 -12.41 -13.41 5.88
C SER A 259 -11.68 -14.53 6.62
N SER A 260 -11.87 -14.59 7.93
CA SER A 260 -11.62 -15.80 8.73
C SER A 260 -12.50 -16.96 8.23
N GLY A 261 -12.02 -18.18 8.44
CA GLY A 261 -12.47 -19.38 7.74
C GLY A 261 -11.77 -19.52 6.39
N GLY A 262 -12.04 -18.60 5.46
CA GLY A 262 -11.47 -18.59 4.12
C GLY A 262 -9.94 -18.50 4.08
N ILE A 263 -9.35 -17.80 5.05
CA ILE A 263 -7.88 -17.65 5.17
C ILE A 263 -7.14 -19.00 5.30
N ILE A 264 -7.76 -20.04 5.85
CA ILE A 264 -7.12 -21.36 5.98
C ILE A 264 -6.86 -21.98 4.61
N PHE A 265 -7.82 -21.87 3.69
CA PHE A 265 -7.66 -22.29 2.29
C PHE A 265 -6.69 -21.36 1.54
N ASP A 266 -6.74 -20.05 1.84
CA ASP A 266 -5.81 -19.08 1.26
C ASP A 266 -4.37 -19.40 1.62
N LEU A 267 -4.09 -19.82 2.85
CA LEU A 267 -2.75 -20.22 3.28
C LEU A 267 -2.28 -21.49 2.55
N ARG A 268 -3.18 -22.44 2.28
CA ARG A 268 -2.84 -23.60 1.43
C ARG A 268 -2.53 -23.18 0.00
N PHE A 269 -3.31 -22.26 -0.57
CA PHE A 269 -3.04 -21.69 -1.88
C PHE A 269 -1.69 -20.95 -1.92
N ILE A 270 -1.38 -20.18 -0.88
CA ILE A 270 -0.08 -19.52 -0.71
C ILE A 270 1.05 -20.54 -0.69
N ARG A 271 0.91 -21.68 0.01
CA ARG A 271 1.93 -22.75 0.00
C ARG A 271 2.18 -23.31 -1.41
N VAL A 272 1.15 -23.40 -2.26
CA VAL A 272 1.32 -23.77 -3.68
C VAL A 272 2.13 -22.70 -4.41
N LEU A 273 1.82 -21.41 -4.22
CA LEU A 273 2.62 -20.32 -4.81
C LEU A 273 4.08 -20.35 -4.36
N LEU A 274 4.35 -20.62 -3.08
CA LEU A 274 5.71 -20.75 -2.56
C LEU A 274 6.44 -21.97 -3.16
N ARG A 275 5.73 -23.10 -3.36
CA ARG A 275 6.26 -24.30 -4.03
C ARG A 275 6.65 -24.01 -5.48
N LEU A 276 5.91 -23.13 -6.16
CA LEU A 276 6.23 -22.64 -7.50
C LEU A 276 7.39 -21.62 -7.51
N GLY A 277 7.95 -21.27 -6.35
CA GLY A 277 9.11 -20.39 -6.21
C GLY A 277 8.77 -18.90 -6.10
N HIS A 278 7.49 -18.55 -5.95
CA HIS A 278 7.06 -17.18 -5.69
C HIS A 278 7.31 -16.77 -4.23
N LYS A 279 7.34 -15.45 -3.99
CA LYS A 279 7.35 -14.89 -2.64
C LYS A 279 6.01 -14.24 -2.35
N VAL A 280 5.49 -14.41 -1.14
CA VAL A 280 4.16 -13.91 -0.78
C VAL A 280 4.26 -13.00 0.44
N ILE A 281 3.57 -11.86 0.36
CA ILE A 281 3.32 -10.94 1.46
C ILE A 281 1.82 -11.01 1.75
N LEU A 282 1.44 -11.55 2.90
CA LEU A 282 0.06 -11.61 3.37
C LEU A 282 -0.25 -10.34 4.16
N ALA A 283 -1.24 -9.56 3.70
CA ALA A 283 -1.67 -8.35 4.41
C ALA A 283 -2.91 -8.62 5.25
N LEU A 284 -2.78 -8.52 6.58
CA LEU A 284 -3.88 -8.66 7.53
C LEU A 284 -4.30 -7.29 8.06
N LYS A 285 -5.48 -7.22 8.70
CA LYS A 285 -5.94 -5.97 9.32
C LYS A 285 -5.13 -5.65 10.57
N GLU A 286 -4.93 -4.36 10.84
CA GLU A 286 -4.31 -3.86 12.08
C GLU A 286 -5.21 -4.10 13.30
N GLY A 287 -6.52 -4.08 13.09
CA GLY A 287 -7.50 -4.33 14.14
C GLY A 287 -8.86 -4.66 13.58
N TYR A 288 -9.83 -4.83 14.48
CA TYR A 288 -11.15 -5.35 14.15
C TYR A 288 -11.79 -4.70 12.91
N CYS A 289 -12.09 -5.56 11.93
CA CYS A 289 -12.85 -5.22 10.73
C CYS A 289 -13.78 -6.38 10.35
N LEU A 290 -14.91 -6.49 11.07
CA LEU A 290 -15.90 -7.54 10.84
C LEU A 290 -15.27 -8.94 10.87
N ASP A 291 -15.46 -9.70 9.79
CA ASP A 291 -15.00 -11.06 9.57
C ASP A 291 -13.56 -11.14 9.04
N SER A 292 -12.89 -10.00 8.78
CA SER A 292 -11.53 -10.01 8.26
C SER A 292 -10.50 -10.45 9.31
N PRO A 293 -9.50 -11.24 8.91
CA PRO A 293 -8.41 -11.66 9.79
C PRO A 293 -7.55 -10.46 10.20
N VAL A 294 -7.19 -10.43 11.47
CA VAL A 294 -6.37 -9.39 12.11
C VAL A 294 -5.00 -9.97 12.41
N ILE A 295 -3.94 -9.16 12.31
CA ILE A 295 -2.57 -9.62 12.55
C ILE A 295 -2.37 -10.27 13.93
N TRP A 296 -3.09 -9.77 14.95
CA TRP A 296 -3.06 -10.25 16.33
C TRP A 296 -3.95 -11.48 16.60
N ASP A 297 -4.73 -11.94 15.61
CA ASP A 297 -5.59 -13.13 15.79
C ASP A 297 -4.74 -14.38 16.08
N VAL A 298 -3.50 -14.42 15.58
CA VAL A 298 -2.54 -15.53 15.78
C VAL A 298 -2.28 -15.86 17.24
N GLU A 299 -2.36 -14.89 18.15
CA GLU A 299 -2.11 -15.09 19.58
C GLU A 299 -3.21 -15.92 20.27
N HIS A 300 -4.42 -15.95 19.69
CA HIS A 300 -5.61 -16.53 20.31
C HIS A 300 -6.31 -17.58 19.44
N ASP A 301 -5.82 -17.80 18.21
CA ASP A 301 -6.37 -18.72 17.23
C ASP A 301 -5.31 -19.73 16.80
N SER A 302 -5.34 -20.90 17.43
CA SER A 302 -4.40 -22.00 17.14
C SER A 302 -4.51 -22.49 15.69
N ALA A 303 -5.71 -22.48 15.09
CA ALA A 303 -5.89 -22.94 13.72
C ALA A 303 -5.20 -22.00 12.73
N LEU A 304 -5.25 -20.69 12.98
CA LEU A 304 -4.54 -19.70 12.19
C LEU A 304 -3.02 -19.77 12.43
N GLN A 305 -2.60 -19.94 13.69
CA GLN A 305 -1.19 -20.09 14.08
C GLN A 305 -0.55 -21.30 13.37
N ASP A 306 -1.20 -22.46 13.45
CA ASP A 306 -0.74 -23.71 12.81
C ASP A 306 -0.65 -23.54 11.29
N ALA A 307 -1.62 -22.88 10.66
CA ALA A 307 -1.63 -22.68 9.22
C ALA A 307 -0.53 -21.71 8.73
N LEU A 308 -0.22 -20.68 9.52
CA LEU A 308 0.84 -19.72 9.22
C LEU A 308 2.24 -20.34 9.38
N GLY A 309 2.44 -21.20 10.39
CA GLY A 309 3.71 -21.88 10.64
C GLY A 309 4.86 -20.88 10.80
N GLU A 310 5.95 -21.08 10.05
CA GLU A 310 7.17 -20.25 10.11
C GLU A 310 7.06 -18.90 9.36
N ALA A 311 5.86 -18.37 9.15
CA ALA A 311 5.69 -17.06 8.52
C ALA A 311 6.29 -15.94 9.39
N LEU A 312 7.03 -15.00 8.78
CA LEU A 312 7.61 -13.89 9.53
C LEU A 312 6.61 -12.74 9.65
N PHE A 313 6.31 -12.34 10.89
CA PHE A 313 5.45 -11.21 11.20
C PHE A 313 6.22 -9.90 11.25
N ILE A 314 5.64 -8.87 10.64
CA ILE A 314 6.15 -7.51 10.63
C ILE A 314 5.24 -6.61 11.44
N GLU A 315 5.70 -6.22 12.62
CA GLU A 315 4.98 -5.29 13.50
C GLU A 315 5.23 -3.82 13.11
N ASN A 316 6.40 -3.52 12.53
CA ASN A 316 6.75 -2.14 12.16
C ASN A 316 5.91 -1.67 10.96
N SER A 317 5.00 -0.73 11.21
CA SER A 317 4.11 -0.12 10.20
C SER A 317 4.80 0.93 9.31
N ARG A 318 6.06 1.25 9.56
CA ARG A 318 6.86 2.27 8.87
C ARG A 318 8.24 1.78 8.38
N MET A 319 8.39 0.49 8.11
CA MET A 319 9.65 -0.10 7.63
C MET A 319 10.20 0.62 6.41
N SER A 320 11.47 0.99 6.43
CA SER A 320 12.18 1.53 5.27
C SER A 320 12.26 0.52 4.12
N LYS A 321 12.55 1.01 2.90
CA LYS A 321 12.76 0.15 1.74
C LYS A 321 13.89 -0.87 1.99
N ASN A 322 14.99 -0.45 2.63
CA ASN A 322 16.15 -1.30 2.88
C ASN A 322 15.81 -2.47 3.80
N GLU A 323 15.09 -2.18 4.89
CA GLU A 323 14.64 -3.19 5.84
C GLU A 323 13.68 -4.16 5.17
N LEU A 324 12.70 -3.65 4.40
CA LEU A 324 11.72 -4.50 3.71
C LEU A 324 12.40 -5.42 2.69
N LEU A 325 13.34 -4.91 1.89
CA LEU A 325 14.08 -5.70 0.91
C LEU A 325 15.01 -6.73 1.57
N ARG A 326 15.65 -6.40 2.70
CA ARG A 326 16.44 -7.36 3.47
C ARG A 326 15.55 -8.51 3.95
N VAL A 327 14.45 -8.19 4.60
CA VAL A 327 13.52 -9.19 5.15
C VAL A 327 12.89 -10.05 4.06
N GLN A 328 12.51 -9.46 2.93
CA GLN A 328 12.01 -10.18 1.76
C GLN A 328 13.05 -11.11 1.13
N ARG A 329 14.36 -10.85 1.27
CA ARG A 329 15.39 -11.76 0.77
C ARG A 329 15.48 -13.02 1.61
N GLU A 330 15.41 -12.85 2.93
CA GLU A 330 15.57 -13.91 3.94
C GLU A 330 14.32 -14.79 4.09
N ASN A 331 13.14 -14.28 3.76
CA ASN A 331 11.87 -14.97 4.03
C ASN A 331 11.01 -15.07 2.76
N SER A 332 10.32 -16.20 2.59
CA SER A 332 9.44 -16.47 1.45
C SER A 332 7.99 -16.07 1.70
N LEU A 333 7.54 -16.10 2.97
CA LEU A 333 6.22 -15.67 3.43
C LEU A 333 6.36 -14.62 4.53
N LEU A 334 5.85 -13.42 4.26
CA LEU A 334 5.78 -12.31 5.20
C LEU A 334 4.33 -12.03 5.57
N VAL A 335 4.07 -11.68 6.82
CA VAL A 335 2.76 -11.19 7.29
C VAL A 335 2.93 -9.73 7.70
N VAL A 336 2.17 -8.84 7.08
CA VAL A 336 2.19 -7.40 7.36
C VAL A 336 0.80 -6.91 7.74
N SER A 337 0.74 -5.85 8.53
CA SER A 337 -0.50 -5.13 8.77
C SER A 337 -0.77 -4.10 7.67
N ASP A 338 -2.01 -4.05 7.18
CA ASP A 338 -2.47 -3.00 6.28
C ASP A 338 -2.62 -1.63 6.97
N GLY A 339 -2.49 -1.57 8.31
CA GLY A 339 -2.56 -0.35 9.11
C GLY A 339 -3.98 0.12 9.42
N THR A 340 -5.01 -0.62 9.00
CA THR A 340 -6.40 -0.17 9.05
C THR A 340 -7.31 -1.05 9.90
N ARG A 341 -8.41 -0.44 10.36
CA ARG A 341 -9.53 -1.13 11.01
C ARG A 341 -10.81 -0.99 10.17
N GLU A 342 -10.64 -0.99 8.85
CA GLU A 342 -11.72 -0.79 7.88
C GLU A 342 -11.47 -1.59 6.59
N ARG A 343 -12.50 -1.64 5.73
CA ARG A 343 -12.34 -2.19 4.37
C ARG A 343 -11.28 -1.37 3.62
N LEU A 344 -10.56 -2.01 2.69
CA LEU A 344 -9.40 -1.44 2.00
C LEU A 344 -9.60 0.04 1.66
N ASN A 345 -8.69 0.87 2.14
CA ASN A 345 -8.66 2.30 1.87
C ASN A 345 -7.20 2.72 1.73
N LEU A 346 -6.77 2.97 0.50
CA LEU A 346 -5.35 3.20 0.20
C LEU A 346 -4.83 4.50 0.85
N TRP A 347 -5.70 5.48 1.06
CA TRP A 347 -5.39 6.69 1.85
C TRP A 347 -5.08 6.40 3.31
N ARG A 348 -5.47 5.25 3.85
CA ARG A 348 -5.37 4.94 5.29
C ARG A 348 -4.34 3.86 5.61
N SER A 349 -3.66 3.37 4.58
CA SER A 349 -2.76 2.23 4.70
C SER A 349 -1.47 2.58 5.43
N SER A 350 -0.86 1.56 6.07
CA SER A 350 0.48 1.69 6.65
C SER A 350 1.53 1.94 5.55
N VAL A 351 2.65 2.56 5.92
CA VAL A 351 3.76 2.79 4.98
C VAL A 351 4.37 1.45 4.56
N THR A 352 4.50 0.50 5.49
CA THR A 352 4.95 -0.87 5.19
C THR A 352 4.04 -1.57 4.18
N PHE A 353 2.72 -1.42 4.29
CA PHE A 353 1.78 -1.95 3.30
C PHE A 353 1.95 -1.30 1.93
N ALA A 354 2.03 0.03 1.87
CA ALA A 354 2.20 0.76 0.61
C ALA A 354 3.52 0.37 -0.10
N ARG A 355 4.61 0.19 0.66
CA ARG A 355 5.88 -0.32 0.14
C ARG A 355 5.78 -1.78 -0.31
N SER A 356 5.08 -2.61 0.43
CA SER A 356 4.84 -4.01 0.05
C SER A 356 4.06 -4.10 -1.27
N TRP A 357 3.08 -3.23 -1.47
CA TRP A 357 2.37 -3.08 -2.73
C TRP A 357 3.32 -2.65 -3.86
N LYS A 358 4.15 -1.63 -3.63
CA LYS A 358 5.15 -1.18 -4.60
C LYS A 358 6.10 -2.32 -4.99
N GLU A 359 6.58 -3.10 -4.03
CA GLU A 359 7.53 -4.17 -4.28
C GLU A 359 6.91 -5.41 -4.95
N ALA A 360 5.60 -5.60 -4.82
CA ALA A 360 4.89 -6.68 -5.49
C ALA A 360 4.95 -6.57 -7.02
N ASP A 361 4.81 -7.70 -7.70
CA ASP A 361 4.56 -7.82 -9.13
C ASP A 361 3.06 -8.02 -9.41
N LEU A 362 2.37 -8.73 -8.51
CA LEU A 362 0.95 -9.05 -8.60
C LEU A 362 0.26 -8.83 -7.24
N ILE A 363 -0.93 -8.26 -7.26
CA ILE A 363 -1.84 -8.19 -6.10
C ILE A 363 -2.95 -9.22 -6.30
N ILE A 364 -3.12 -10.12 -5.34
CA ILE A 364 -4.26 -11.04 -5.31
C ILE A 364 -5.18 -10.57 -4.20
N ALA A 365 -6.41 -10.19 -4.54
CA ALA A 365 -7.38 -9.71 -3.59
C ALA A 365 -8.65 -10.55 -3.63
N LYS A 366 -9.22 -10.85 -2.46
CA LYS A 366 -10.43 -11.65 -2.35
C LYS A 366 -11.59 -10.88 -1.77
N ASP A 367 -12.81 -11.20 -2.21
CA ASP A 367 -14.09 -10.61 -1.80
C ASP A 367 -14.65 -9.52 -2.72
N PHE A 368 -15.97 -9.33 -2.61
CA PHE A 368 -16.69 -8.31 -3.36
C PHE A 368 -16.33 -6.87 -2.91
N PRO A 369 -16.10 -6.55 -1.62
CA PRO A 369 -15.55 -5.27 -1.20
C PRO A 369 -14.25 -4.84 -1.90
N HIS A 370 -13.30 -5.74 -2.16
CA HIS A 370 -12.07 -5.49 -2.91
C HIS A 370 -12.38 -5.33 -4.40
N HIS A 371 -13.23 -6.19 -4.98
CA HIS A 371 -13.69 -6.04 -6.36
C HIS A 371 -14.25 -4.64 -6.65
N ARG A 372 -15.06 -4.09 -5.74
CA ARG A 372 -15.61 -2.73 -5.86
C ARG A 372 -14.54 -1.63 -5.89
N ARG A 373 -13.45 -1.80 -5.14
CA ARG A 373 -12.41 -0.77 -4.97
C ARG A 373 -11.28 -0.87 -5.98
N LEU A 374 -10.99 -2.09 -6.43
CA LEU A 374 -9.83 -2.37 -7.28
C LEU A 374 -10.23 -2.57 -8.74
N ILE A 375 -11.39 -3.19 -9.00
CA ILE A 375 -11.86 -3.48 -10.36
C ILE A 375 -12.88 -2.45 -10.83
N LYS A 376 -13.93 -2.17 -10.05
CA LYS A 376 -14.98 -1.18 -10.40
C LYS A 376 -14.61 0.29 -10.14
N ASN A 377 -13.36 0.58 -9.82
CA ASN A 377 -12.83 1.94 -9.74
C ASN A 377 -12.09 2.24 -11.04
N SER A 378 -12.31 3.38 -11.65
CA SER A 378 -11.69 3.78 -12.93
C SER A 378 -10.20 4.09 -12.87
N HIS A 379 -9.63 4.39 -11.69
CA HIS A 379 -8.19 4.62 -11.57
C HIS A 379 -7.40 3.38 -11.94
N LEU A 380 -6.28 3.58 -12.62
CA LEU A 380 -5.30 2.51 -12.82
C LEU A 380 -4.39 2.40 -11.59
N PHE A 381 -3.90 1.19 -11.35
CA PHE A 381 -3.01 0.90 -10.22
C PHE A 381 -1.59 0.68 -10.71
N THR A 382 -0.63 0.78 -9.81
CA THR A 382 0.79 0.60 -10.14
C THR A 382 1.15 -0.85 -10.43
N ARG A 383 0.31 -1.81 -10.00
CA ARG A 383 0.53 -3.26 -10.10
C ARG A 383 -0.67 -3.97 -10.70
N ASP A 384 -0.41 -5.13 -11.29
CA ASP A 384 -1.45 -5.99 -11.82
C ASP A 384 -2.29 -6.54 -10.66
N ILE A 385 -3.61 -6.57 -10.82
CA ILE A 385 -4.53 -7.00 -9.78
C ILE A 385 -5.40 -8.14 -10.29
N MET A 386 -5.33 -9.27 -9.59
CA MET A 386 -6.30 -10.34 -9.71
C MET A 386 -7.27 -10.28 -8.52
N CYS A 387 -8.56 -10.20 -8.81
CA CYS A 387 -9.60 -10.20 -7.79
C CYS A 387 -10.52 -11.41 -7.93
N LEU A 388 -10.68 -12.15 -6.84
CA LEU A 388 -11.51 -13.36 -6.74
C LEU A 388 -12.69 -13.08 -5.81
N TYR A 389 -13.91 -13.34 -6.25
CA TYR A 389 -15.09 -13.15 -5.40
C TYR A 389 -16.24 -14.05 -5.84
N ARG A 390 -17.22 -14.23 -4.96
CA ARG A 390 -18.49 -14.85 -5.30
C ARG A 390 -19.53 -13.77 -5.50
N ASP A 391 -20.27 -13.81 -6.61
CA ASP A 391 -21.29 -12.81 -6.91
C ASP A 391 -22.61 -13.09 -6.17
N ARG A 392 -23.64 -12.27 -6.45
CA ARG A 392 -24.95 -12.37 -5.80
C ARG A 392 -25.74 -13.60 -6.24
N ASP A 393 -25.41 -14.16 -7.40
CA ASP A 393 -26.03 -15.37 -7.96
C ASP A 393 -25.33 -16.64 -7.48
N GLY A 394 -24.27 -16.50 -6.67
CA GLY A 394 -23.52 -17.60 -6.11
C GLY A 394 -22.46 -18.17 -7.06
N LEU A 395 -22.11 -17.46 -8.13
CA LEU A 395 -21.09 -17.87 -9.09
C LEU A 395 -19.71 -17.33 -8.69
N ASP A 396 -18.69 -18.16 -8.92
CA ASP A 396 -17.30 -17.79 -8.69
C ASP A 396 -16.77 -16.93 -9.83
N GLN A 397 -16.29 -15.74 -9.49
CA GLN A 397 -15.81 -14.75 -10.43
C GLN A 397 -14.33 -14.47 -10.21
N VAL A 398 -13.58 -14.40 -11.31
CA VAL A 398 -12.21 -13.89 -11.35
C VAL A 398 -12.19 -12.69 -12.28
N ARG A 399 -11.55 -11.60 -11.83
CA ARG A 399 -11.35 -10.40 -12.64
C ARG A 399 -9.89 -10.00 -12.57
N PHE A 400 -9.35 -9.59 -13.70
CA PHE A 400 -7.98 -9.11 -13.79
C PHE A 400 -7.97 -7.66 -14.27
N LYS A 401 -7.18 -6.82 -13.62
CA LYS A 401 -6.95 -5.44 -14.02
C LYS A 401 -5.46 -5.22 -14.19
N GLU A 402 -5.09 -4.85 -15.41
CA GLU A 402 -3.72 -4.53 -15.76
C GLU A 402 -3.25 -3.26 -15.03
N LYS A 403 -1.98 -3.26 -14.65
CA LYS A 403 -1.32 -2.07 -14.14
C LYS A 403 -1.34 -0.95 -15.19
N SER A 404 -1.15 0.28 -14.73
CA SER A 404 -0.99 1.41 -15.64
C SER A 404 0.21 1.22 -16.57
N PRO A 405 0.06 1.48 -17.88
CA PRO A 405 1.17 1.46 -18.83
C PRO A 405 2.17 2.61 -18.58
N ARG A 406 1.76 3.65 -17.84
CA ARG A 406 2.65 4.77 -17.45
C ARG A 406 3.64 4.38 -16.36
N VAL A 407 3.37 3.30 -15.63
CA VAL A 407 4.16 2.91 -14.45
C VAL A 407 5.21 1.87 -14.84
N THR A 408 6.45 2.33 -14.93
CA THR A 408 7.62 1.47 -15.08
C THR A 408 8.13 1.05 -13.70
N LYS A 409 8.20 -0.26 -13.43
CA LYS A 409 8.81 -0.78 -12.20
C LYS A 409 10.32 -0.86 -12.39
N ILE A 410 11.06 -0.09 -11.62
CA ILE A 410 12.51 -0.19 -11.53
C ILE A 410 12.86 -1.27 -10.51
N THR A 411 13.69 -2.23 -10.89
CA THR A 411 14.08 -3.34 -10.02
C THR A 411 15.21 -2.94 -9.08
N GLU A 412 15.33 -3.65 -7.95
CA GLU A 412 16.47 -3.50 -7.04
C GLU A 412 17.81 -3.67 -7.78
N SER A 413 17.90 -4.64 -8.69
CA SER A 413 19.11 -4.88 -9.49
C SER A 413 19.47 -3.71 -10.39
N GLN A 414 18.50 -3.03 -11.00
CA GLN A 414 18.72 -1.84 -11.82
C GLN A 414 19.24 -0.68 -10.97
N ILE A 415 18.64 -0.46 -9.78
CA ILE A 415 19.06 0.58 -8.86
C ILE A 415 20.49 0.32 -8.36
N VAL A 416 20.78 -0.93 -7.99
CA VAL A 416 22.12 -1.35 -7.57
C VAL A 416 23.14 -1.17 -8.68
N ALA A 417 22.83 -1.55 -9.92
CA ALA A 417 23.72 -1.37 -11.06
C ALA A 417 24.03 0.11 -11.32
N GLN A 418 23.03 0.98 -11.19
CA GLN A 418 23.22 2.43 -11.33
C GLN A 418 24.11 2.99 -10.20
N ALA A 419 23.86 2.60 -8.95
CA ALA A 419 24.72 2.97 -7.83
C ALA A 419 26.17 2.50 -8.04
N ASP A 420 26.37 1.26 -8.47
CA ASP A 420 27.70 0.68 -8.71
C ASP A 420 28.43 1.38 -9.88
N SER A 421 27.70 1.84 -10.91
CA SER A 421 28.25 2.66 -11.98
C SER A 421 28.76 4.02 -11.47
N ILE A 422 28.00 4.69 -10.61
CA ILE A 422 28.42 5.96 -9.98
C ILE A 422 29.65 5.71 -9.09
N ILE A 423 29.64 4.64 -8.30
CA ILE A 423 30.78 4.25 -7.45
C ILE A 423 32.03 3.97 -8.28
N ALA A 424 31.91 3.27 -9.40
CA ALA A 424 33.02 3.03 -10.31
C ALA A 424 33.60 4.35 -10.86
N HIS A 425 32.74 5.32 -11.21
CA HIS A 425 33.18 6.63 -11.65
C HIS A 425 33.93 7.40 -10.56
N MET A 426 33.42 7.41 -9.31
CA MET A 426 34.13 8.03 -8.17
C MET A 426 35.49 7.37 -7.92
N ARG A 427 35.56 6.05 -8.00
CA ARG A 427 36.81 5.29 -7.85
C ARG A 427 37.83 5.65 -8.92
N LEU A 428 37.41 5.77 -10.17
CA LEU A 428 38.28 6.20 -11.28
C LEU A 428 38.81 7.62 -11.07
N ALA A 429 37.96 8.56 -10.64
CA ALA A 429 38.37 9.93 -10.36
C ALA A 429 39.43 10.01 -9.25
N ARG A 430 39.26 9.25 -8.16
CA ARG A 430 40.30 9.13 -7.12
C ARG A 430 41.60 8.52 -7.65
N GLY A 431 41.50 7.53 -8.54
CA GLY A 431 42.67 6.96 -9.23
C GLY A 431 43.43 7.98 -10.09
N MET A 432 42.75 9.01 -10.58
CA MET A 432 43.34 10.14 -11.31
C MET A 432 43.74 11.32 -10.40
N ALA A 433 43.81 11.12 -9.08
CA ALA A 433 44.11 12.14 -8.07
C ALA A 433 43.14 13.35 -8.09
N ARG A 434 41.91 13.16 -8.57
CA ARG A 434 40.83 14.14 -8.44
C ARG A 434 40.09 13.93 -7.13
N GLN A 435 39.72 15.02 -6.48
CA GLN A 435 38.83 14.97 -5.31
C GLN A 435 37.40 14.68 -5.76
N VAL A 436 36.64 14.00 -4.92
CA VAL A 436 35.21 13.72 -5.14
C VAL A 436 34.37 14.53 -4.15
N MET A 437 33.51 15.39 -4.69
CA MET A 437 32.53 16.16 -3.93
C MET A 437 31.12 15.61 -4.15
N PHE A 438 30.39 15.39 -3.07
CA PHE A 438 28.95 15.10 -3.11
C PHE A 438 28.17 16.37 -2.73
N TYR A 439 27.24 16.80 -3.59
CA TYR A 439 26.44 18.01 -3.37
C TYR A 439 25.02 17.68 -2.93
N SER A 440 24.73 17.89 -1.65
CA SER A 440 23.42 17.68 -1.01
C SER A 440 22.59 18.96 -1.06
N ALA A 441 21.43 18.94 -1.72
CA ALA A 441 20.60 20.12 -1.93
C ALA A 441 19.10 19.89 -1.69
N ILE A 442 18.35 20.99 -1.55
CA ILE A 442 16.90 20.94 -1.39
C ILE A 442 16.26 20.54 -2.73
N ILE A 443 15.77 19.31 -2.82
CA ILE A 443 15.00 18.83 -3.97
C ILE A 443 13.67 18.27 -3.47
N GLY A 444 12.56 18.77 -4.04
CA GLY A 444 11.20 18.33 -3.71
C GLY A 444 10.65 18.76 -2.34
N SER A 445 11.47 19.34 -1.45
CA SER A 445 11.03 19.72 -0.09
C SER A 445 10.34 21.09 0.00
N ILE A 446 10.27 21.84 -1.11
CA ILE A 446 9.48 23.06 -1.20
C ILE A 446 8.31 22.75 -2.16
N PRO A 447 7.05 22.76 -1.67
CA PRO A 447 5.88 22.40 -2.48
C PRO A 447 5.79 23.19 -3.79
N GLY A 448 5.57 22.50 -4.91
CA GLY A 448 5.45 23.11 -6.24
C GLY A 448 6.74 23.65 -6.85
N GLN A 449 7.89 23.55 -6.18
CA GLN A 449 9.15 24.19 -6.58
C GLN A 449 10.21 23.20 -7.11
N THR A 450 9.85 21.97 -7.46
CA THR A 450 10.83 20.94 -7.90
C THR A 450 11.61 21.35 -9.14
N LYS A 451 10.97 21.98 -10.13
CA LYS A 451 11.66 22.46 -11.35
C LYS A 451 12.66 23.58 -11.02
N VAL A 452 12.27 24.53 -10.17
CA VAL A 452 13.13 25.61 -9.71
C VAL A 452 14.31 25.04 -8.90
N ALA A 453 14.05 24.07 -8.02
CA ALA A 453 15.07 23.37 -7.25
C ALA A 453 16.13 22.71 -8.16
N LEU A 454 15.70 21.99 -9.20
CA LEU A 454 16.62 21.39 -10.17
C LEU A 454 17.43 22.47 -10.92
N GLY A 455 16.80 23.59 -11.30
CA GLY A 455 17.48 24.72 -11.94
C GLY A 455 18.56 25.35 -11.05
N VAL A 456 18.23 25.65 -9.80
CA VAL A 456 19.14 26.19 -8.79
C VAL A 456 20.34 25.27 -8.60
N VAL A 457 20.10 23.96 -8.37
CA VAL A 457 21.15 22.97 -8.13
C VAL A 457 22.07 22.82 -9.34
N ASN A 458 21.51 22.66 -10.54
CA ASN A 458 22.29 22.47 -11.75
C ASN A 458 23.13 23.71 -12.10
N THR A 459 22.59 24.91 -11.86
CA THR A 459 23.31 26.17 -12.07
C THR A 459 24.50 26.27 -11.13
N PHE A 460 24.30 26.01 -9.83
CA PHE A 460 25.37 26.07 -8.85
C PHE A 460 26.47 25.04 -9.12
N VAL A 461 26.10 23.80 -9.43
CA VAL A 461 27.06 22.74 -9.75
C VAL A 461 27.86 23.11 -11.00
N SER A 462 27.23 23.71 -12.02
CA SER A 462 27.93 24.19 -13.22
C SER A 462 28.91 25.33 -12.88
N HIS A 463 28.54 26.22 -11.96
CA HIS A 463 29.44 27.25 -11.44
C HIS A 463 30.64 26.65 -10.70
N LEU A 464 30.43 25.66 -9.84
CA LEU A 464 31.52 24.97 -9.15
C LEU A 464 32.46 24.25 -10.13
N ARG A 465 31.90 23.56 -11.13
CA ARG A 465 32.67 22.86 -12.18
C ARG A 465 33.56 23.82 -12.99
N SER A 466 33.12 25.07 -13.22
CA SER A 466 33.93 26.05 -13.96
C SER A 466 35.08 26.64 -13.13
N ARG A 467 34.98 26.63 -11.80
CA ARG A 467 36.02 27.16 -10.90
C ARG A 467 37.03 26.13 -10.42
N HIS A 468 36.72 24.84 -10.49
CA HIS A 468 37.57 23.77 -9.97
C HIS A 468 37.91 22.72 -11.05
N ALA A 469 39.15 22.72 -11.54
CA ALA A 469 39.60 21.81 -12.59
C ALA A 469 39.81 20.35 -12.10
N ASN A 470 40.23 20.14 -10.85
CA ASN A 470 40.60 18.83 -10.29
C ASN A 470 39.55 18.25 -9.34
N LEU A 471 38.27 18.53 -9.58
CA LEU A 471 37.16 18.11 -8.74
C LEU A 471 36.13 17.33 -9.58
N LEU A 472 35.71 16.16 -9.11
CA LEU A 472 34.51 15.47 -9.59
C LEU A 472 33.36 15.85 -8.67
N ILE A 473 32.29 16.42 -9.22
CA ILE A 473 31.09 16.77 -8.44
C ILE A 473 29.96 15.81 -8.81
N ILE A 474 29.53 15.02 -7.83
CA ILE A 474 28.34 14.20 -7.88
C ILE A 474 27.15 15.09 -7.54
N ASN A 475 26.30 15.31 -8.55
CA ASN A 475 25.09 16.10 -8.45
C ASN A 475 23.87 15.16 -8.45
N PRO A 476 23.18 14.99 -7.32
CA PRO A 476 22.02 14.11 -7.26
C PRO A 476 20.90 14.47 -8.25
N ALA A 477 20.79 15.76 -8.62
CA ALA A 477 19.81 16.24 -9.61
C ALA A 477 20.03 15.67 -11.02
N GLU A 478 21.23 15.18 -11.35
CA GLU A 478 21.56 14.63 -12.68
C GLU A 478 21.15 13.17 -12.86
N HIS A 479 20.80 12.46 -11.77
CA HIS A 479 20.53 11.01 -11.80
C HIS A 479 19.06 10.65 -11.53
N PHE A 480 18.15 11.61 -11.71
CA PHE A 480 16.71 11.35 -11.69
C PHE A 480 16.30 10.60 -12.96
N VAL A 481 15.96 9.33 -12.83
CA VAL A 481 15.43 8.51 -13.92
C VAL A 481 13.91 8.46 -13.80
N GLU A 482 13.22 8.65 -14.92
CA GLU A 482 11.76 8.53 -14.99
C GLU A 482 11.33 7.14 -14.49
N GLY A 483 10.41 7.12 -13.52
CA GLY A 483 9.96 5.90 -12.84
C GLY A 483 10.65 5.60 -11.50
N MET A 484 11.71 6.31 -11.12
CA MET A 484 12.24 6.27 -9.74
C MET A 484 11.42 7.18 -8.84
N ASP A 485 11.08 6.70 -7.64
CA ASP A 485 10.56 7.57 -6.60
C ASP A 485 11.60 7.90 -5.53
N GLY A 486 11.20 8.71 -4.54
CA GLY A 486 12.08 9.11 -3.45
C GLY A 486 12.68 7.94 -2.65
N ASP A 487 11.97 6.82 -2.50
CA ASP A 487 12.50 5.64 -1.80
C ASP A 487 13.56 4.92 -2.65
N ASP A 488 13.38 4.86 -3.98
CA ASP A 488 14.37 4.30 -4.90
C ASP A 488 15.66 5.13 -4.90
N LEU A 489 15.52 6.44 -5.00
CA LEU A 489 16.63 7.38 -4.98
C LEU A 489 17.37 7.32 -3.64
N MET A 490 16.66 7.33 -2.51
CA MET A 490 17.29 7.23 -1.20
C MET A 490 18.06 5.92 -1.03
N TYR A 491 17.51 4.79 -1.50
CA TYR A 491 18.19 3.50 -1.47
C TYR A 491 19.46 3.50 -2.32
N MET A 492 19.39 4.06 -3.53
CA MET A 492 20.54 4.21 -4.43
C MET A 492 21.63 5.07 -3.79
N TRP A 493 21.25 6.26 -3.33
CA TRP A 493 22.18 7.26 -2.80
C TRP A 493 22.83 6.81 -1.52
N GLU A 494 22.12 6.15 -0.61
CA GLU A 494 22.73 5.62 0.61
C GLU A 494 23.87 4.63 0.29
N ARG A 495 23.71 3.80 -0.76
CA ARG A 495 24.79 2.90 -1.21
C ARG A 495 25.98 3.67 -1.77
N VAL A 496 25.74 4.69 -2.61
CA VAL A 496 26.79 5.55 -3.18
C VAL A 496 27.52 6.32 -2.08
N GLN A 497 26.78 6.91 -1.16
CA GLN A 497 27.27 7.74 -0.07
C GLN A 497 28.11 6.96 0.94
N ARG A 498 27.72 5.71 1.22
CA ARG A 498 28.45 4.80 2.11
C ARG A 498 29.62 4.08 1.43
N SER A 499 29.97 4.42 0.18
CA SER A 499 31.04 3.75 -0.57
C SER A 499 32.47 4.10 -0.12
N GLY A 500 32.65 5.20 0.63
CA GLY A 500 33.96 5.63 1.13
C GLY A 500 34.80 6.42 0.12
N PHE A 501 34.25 6.80 -1.04
CA PHE A 501 34.96 7.54 -2.07
C PHE A 501 34.72 9.06 -2.06
N ILE A 502 33.90 9.58 -1.14
CA ILE A 502 33.61 11.02 -1.03
C ILE A 502 34.69 11.69 -0.17
N ASP A 503 35.34 12.73 -0.70
CA ASP A 503 36.34 13.53 0.03
C ASP A 503 35.71 14.79 0.62
N VAL A 504 34.74 15.39 -0.09
CA VAL A 504 34.03 16.59 0.35
C VAL A 504 32.52 16.37 0.27
N TRP A 505 31.83 16.49 1.39
CA TRP A 505 30.38 16.51 1.44
C TRP A 505 29.90 17.95 1.61
N ARG A 506 29.32 18.53 0.55
CA ARG A 506 28.81 19.90 0.58
C ARG A 506 27.29 19.90 0.69
N PHE A 507 26.77 20.53 1.74
CA PHE A 507 25.37 20.85 1.94
C PHE A 507 25.07 22.26 1.42
N GLN A 508 24.01 22.37 0.60
CA GLN A 508 23.55 23.63 0.00
C GLN A 508 23.28 24.68 1.08
N THR A 509 23.93 25.84 0.94
CA THR A 509 23.74 27.00 1.84
C THR A 509 22.77 28.02 1.24
N VAL A 510 22.34 29.00 2.05
CA VAL A 510 21.58 30.17 1.56
C VAL A 510 22.36 30.90 0.47
N ALA A 511 23.66 31.10 0.66
CA ALA A 511 24.52 31.77 -0.31
C ALA A 511 24.64 30.98 -1.63
N ASP A 512 24.63 29.64 -1.58
CA ASP A 512 24.61 28.82 -2.79
C ASP A 512 23.34 29.09 -3.61
N ILE A 513 22.19 29.17 -2.93
CA ILE A 513 20.88 29.43 -3.56
C ILE A 513 20.84 30.85 -4.14
N GLU A 514 21.24 31.86 -3.38
CA GLU A 514 21.29 33.26 -3.83
C GLU A 514 22.21 33.41 -5.06
N THR A 515 23.40 32.81 -5.02
CA THR A 515 24.33 32.81 -6.16
C THR A 515 23.73 32.13 -7.39
N SER A 516 22.94 31.07 -7.20
CA SER A 516 22.29 30.37 -8.31
C SER A 516 21.24 31.24 -8.99
N PHE A 517 20.40 31.92 -8.22
CA PHE A 517 19.40 32.84 -8.77
C PHE A 517 20.06 34.04 -9.47
N GLU A 518 21.15 34.58 -8.91
CA GLU A 518 21.95 35.62 -9.56
C GLU A 518 22.49 35.15 -10.92
N LEU A 519 23.06 33.95 -10.99
CA LEU A 519 23.57 33.37 -12.23
C LEU A 519 22.46 33.03 -13.24
N MET A 520 21.24 32.78 -12.78
CA MET A 520 20.05 32.59 -13.61
C MET A 520 19.45 33.93 -14.09
N GLY A 521 19.89 35.06 -13.55
CA GLY A 521 19.33 36.37 -13.85
C GLY A 521 17.95 36.61 -13.22
N GLU A 522 17.60 35.90 -12.16
CA GLU A 522 16.31 35.95 -11.49
C GLU A 522 16.46 36.43 -10.04
N SER A 523 15.42 37.10 -9.50
CA SER A 523 15.37 37.42 -8.07
C SER A 523 14.94 36.19 -7.26
N VAL A 524 15.53 35.99 -6.08
CA VAL A 524 15.14 34.89 -5.18
C VAL A 524 13.65 35.02 -4.81
N PRO A 525 12.80 34.03 -5.13
CA PRO A 525 11.39 34.03 -4.77
C PRO A 525 11.18 33.95 -3.25
N ALA A 526 10.06 34.47 -2.75
CA ALA A 526 9.75 34.49 -1.32
C ALA A 526 9.75 33.09 -0.69
N GLU A 527 9.36 32.07 -1.46
CA GLU A 527 9.35 30.67 -1.06
C GLU A 527 10.76 30.12 -0.80
N TRP A 528 11.82 30.76 -1.30
CA TRP A 528 13.22 30.34 -1.15
C TRP A 528 14.02 31.19 -0.15
N HIS A 529 13.46 32.30 0.34
CA HIS A 529 14.14 33.22 1.25
C HIS A 529 14.61 32.53 2.54
N GLY A 530 15.91 32.63 2.81
CA GLY A 530 16.54 32.10 4.03
C GLY A 530 16.52 30.57 4.14
N LYS A 531 16.17 29.85 3.07
CA LYS A 531 16.19 28.39 3.06
C LYS A 531 17.57 27.87 2.67
N ASP A 532 17.93 26.73 3.26
CA ASP A 532 19.13 25.97 2.97
C ASP A 532 18.82 24.47 3.08
N SER A 533 19.81 23.60 2.90
CA SER A 533 19.64 22.15 2.99
C SER A 533 19.00 21.64 4.29
N THR A 534 18.97 22.42 5.38
CA THR A 534 18.31 22.03 6.64
C THR A 534 16.79 21.92 6.52
N PHE A 535 16.21 22.45 5.44
CA PHE A 535 14.79 22.32 5.09
C PHE A 535 14.48 21.07 4.25
N SER A 536 15.47 20.20 4.00
CA SER A 536 15.33 18.97 3.23
C SER A 536 15.43 17.72 4.11
N THR A 537 14.41 16.86 4.03
CA THR A 537 14.36 15.60 4.79
C THR A 537 15.39 14.59 4.27
N GLY A 538 15.64 14.60 2.96
CA GLY A 538 16.74 13.89 2.33
C GLY A 538 18.07 14.34 2.91
N CYS A 539 18.32 15.65 2.96
CA CYS A 539 19.57 16.18 3.50
C CYS A 539 19.75 15.92 5.00
N THR A 540 18.68 15.84 5.79
CA THR A 540 18.77 15.41 7.20
C THR A 540 19.29 13.96 7.30
N LYS A 541 18.82 13.04 6.46
CA LYS A 541 19.36 11.67 6.42
C LYS A 541 20.80 11.64 5.93
N GLU A 542 21.09 12.39 4.88
CA GLU A 542 22.44 12.53 4.32
C GLU A 542 23.43 13.08 5.37
N MET A 543 23.01 14.03 6.20
CA MET A 543 23.85 14.54 7.30
C MET A 543 24.19 13.47 8.33
N HIS A 544 23.25 12.58 8.69
CA HIS A 544 23.58 11.43 9.55
C HIS A 544 24.61 10.52 8.88
N ILE A 545 24.43 10.22 7.58
CA ILE A 545 25.37 9.38 6.83
C ILE A 545 26.75 10.05 6.73
N ALA A 546 26.79 11.36 6.48
CA ALA A 546 28.03 12.12 6.38
C ALA A 546 28.82 12.08 7.69
N LEU A 547 28.15 12.29 8.84
CA LEU A 547 28.80 12.18 10.15
C LEU A 547 29.31 10.76 10.41
N ASP A 548 28.51 9.72 10.12
CA ASP A 548 28.94 8.32 10.24
C ASP A 548 30.18 8.04 9.38
N MET A 549 30.21 8.57 8.16
CA MET A 549 31.32 8.37 7.22
C MET A 549 32.56 9.15 7.63
N GLN A 550 32.42 10.35 8.20
CA GLN A 550 33.55 11.14 8.70
C GLN A 550 34.25 10.47 9.88
N VAL A 551 33.50 9.76 10.73
CA VAL A 551 34.10 8.94 11.81
C VAL A 551 35.00 7.84 11.24
N LYS A 552 34.62 7.25 10.10
CA LYS A 552 35.39 6.19 9.42
C LYS A 552 36.50 6.73 8.52
N HIS A 553 36.33 7.94 8.00
CA HIS A 553 37.23 8.64 7.08
C HIS A 553 37.48 10.06 7.60
N PRO A 554 38.37 10.25 8.60
CA PRO A 554 38.58 11.53 9.27
C PRO A 554 39.05 12.67 8.34
N GLU A 555 39.63 12.32 7.19
CA GLU A 555 40.05 13.25 6.14
C GLU A 555 38.89 13.85 5.35
N MET A 556 37.69 13.25 5.41
CA MET A 556 36.50 13.74 4.72
C MET A 556 36.01 15.05 5.33
N GLN A 557 35.77 16.04 4.48
CA GLN A 557 35.28 17.36 4.89
C GLN A 557 33.77 17.46 4.74
N ILE A 558 33.09 18.03 5.73
CA ILE A 558 31.68 18.41 5.64
C ILE A 558 31.59 19.92 5.59
N ILE A 559 30.98 20.47 4.54
CA ILE A 559 30.83 21.91 4.31
C ILE A 559 29.34 22.24 4.24
N GLY A 560 28.91 23.28 4.95
CA GLY A 560 27.52 23.77 4.89
C GLY A 560 26.99 24.17 6.27
N PRO A 561 25.65 24.16 6.47
CA PRO A 561 25.05 24.50 7.74
C PRO A 561 25.48 23.57 8.88
N GLU A 562 25.44 24.06 10.12
CA GLU A 562 25.82 23.24 11.29
C GLU A 562 24.91 21.99 11.43
N PRO A 563 25.47 20.80 11.74
CA PRO A 563 24.69 19.57 11.89
C PRO A 563 23.51 19.68 12.86
N LYS A 564 23.68 20.43 13.96
CA LYS A 564 22.62 20.68 14.94
C LYS A 564 21.36 21.30 14.34
N ARG A 565 21.46 22.05 13.23
CA ARG A 565 20.30 22.66 12.56
C ARG A 565 19.45 21.62 11.82
N PHE A 566 20.05 20.55 11.31
CA PHE A 566 19.34 19.45 10.64
C PHE A 566 18.53 18.60 11.62
N PHE A 567 18.99 18.48 12.87
CA PHE A 567 18.40 17.58 13.87
C PHE A 567 17.37 18.25 14.80
N ARG A 568 17.11 19.54 14.63
CA ARG A 568 16.08 20.27 15.43
C ARG A 568 14.66 19.77 15.17
N ARG A 569 14.43 19.01 14.09
CA ARG A 569 13.12 18.53 13.64
C ARG A 569 13.16 17.00 13.65
N MET A 570 12.60 16.38 14.69
CA MET A 570 12.52 14.93 14.82
C MET A 570 11.64 14.35 13.70
N GLU A 571 12.22 13.40 12.96
CA GLU A 571 11.65 12.52 11.92
C GLU A 571 10.59 13.13 10.99
N TYR A 572 10.95 13.34 9.72
CA TYR A 572 9.96 13.47 8.65
C TYR A 572 9.66 12.09 8.05
N GLY A 573 8.42 11.64 8.20
CA GLY A 573 7.92 10.42 7.56
C GLY A 573 8.04 10.50 6.04
N VAL A 574 8.36 9.38 5.40
CA VAL A 574 8.46 9.27 3.94
C VAL A 574 7.19 9.80 3.27
N GLY A 575 7.34 10.68 2.28
CA GLY A 575 6.25 11.37 1.59
C GLY A 575 5.76 12.67 2.25
N LYS A 576 6.37 13.14 3.34
CA LYS A 576 6.00 14.42 3.98
C LYS A 576 6.93 15.54 3.51
N TYR A 577 6.60 16.18 2.39
CA TYR A 577 7.28 17.39 1.91
C TYR A 577 6.75 18.69 2.55
N PHE A 578 6.11 18.61 3.72
CA PHE A 578 5.69 19.78 4.49
C PHE A 578 5.82 19.59 6.00
N ASP A 579 5.92 20.73 6.67
CA ASP A 579 6.14 20.88 8.11
C ASP A 579 4.89 20.44 8.89
N ALA A 580 4.95 19.27 9.53
CA ALA A 580 4.01 18.89 10.58
C ALA A 580 4.82 18.48 11.79
N ARG A 581 4.71 19.23 12.89
CA ARG A 581 5.26 18.82 14.20
C ARG A 581 4.75 17.41 14.50
N ILE A 582 5.63 16.41 14.42
CA ILE A 582 5.33 15.10 14.96
C ILE A 582 5.24 15.28 16.47
N THR A 583 4.02 15.28 17.01
CA THR A 583 3.83 15.06 18.42
C THR A 583 4.17 13.61 18.71
N ASP A 584 5.29 13.40 19.40
CA ASP A 584 5.61 12.13 20.02
C ASP A 584 4.40 11.67 20.84
N LYS A 585 3.79 10.54 20.45
CA LYS A 585 3.02 9.75 21.41
C LYS A 585 4.00 8.99 22.29
N GLY A 586 4.68 9.74 23.16
CA GLY A 586 5.19 9.22 24.41
C GLY A 586 4.01 9.06 25.36
N ARG A 587 3.81 7.83 25.84
CA ARG A 587 3.13 7.46 27.11
C ARG A 587 1.92 8.31 27.52
N GLY A 588 0.73 7.73 27.36
CA GLY A 588 -0.47 8.25 28.01
C GLY A 588 -1.66 7.31 27.85
N LEU A 589 -1.72 6.32 28.76
CA LEU A 589 -2.86 5.51 29.22
C LEU A 589 -3.69 4.73 28.18
#